data_AF-A0A2G6NAL0-F1
#
_entry.id   AF-A0A2G6NAL0-F1
#
_cell.length_a   1.000
_cell.length_b   1.000
_cell.length_c   1.000
_cell.angle_alpha   90.00
_cell.angle_beta   90.00
_cell.angle_gamma   90.00
#
_symmetry.space_group_name_H-M   'P 1'
#
loop_
_entity.id
_entity.type
_entity.pdbx_description
1 polymer ?
#
loop_
_entity_poly.entity_id
_entity_poly.type
_entity_poly.pdbx_seq_one_letter_code
_entity_poly.pdbx_strand_id
1 'polypeptide(L)' 'MGQERQQQQRPGGSTGVSDEAVFKVAKEIVVKFIEVGRLTPAEFDETFRQVYASIERTVRGQ' A
#
# COMPACT_ATOMS: atom_id res chain seq x y z
N MET A 1 26.69 17.03 -39.70
CA MET A 1 26.51 15.58 -39.47
C MET A 1 27.13 15.27 -38.13
N GLY A 2 26.49 14.70 -37.13
CA GLY A 2 25.15 14.16 -36.97
C GLY A 2 24.84 14.16 -35.47
N GLN A 3 23.56 14.06 -35.17
CA GLN A 3 23.00 14.08 -33.83
C GLN A 3 23.45 12.87 -33.03
N GLU A 4 23.88 13.08 -31.79
CA GLU A 4 23.74 12.08 -30.73
C GLU A 4 23.10 12.78 -29.53
N ARG A 5 21.77 12.92 -29.64
CA ARG A 5 20.91 13.30 -28.52
C ARG A 5 21.09 12.23 -27.45
N GLN A 6 21.90 12.53 -26.43
CA GLN A 6 21.99 11.72 -25.22
C GLN A 6 20.57 11.48 -24.72
N GLN A 7 20.18 10.21 -24.73
CA GLN A 7 18.94 9.72 -24.18
C GLN A 7 18.89 10.12 -22.71
N GLN A 8 18.10 11.15 -22.43
CA GLN A 8 17.74 11.54 -21.09
C GLN A 8 16.81 10.46 -20.55
N GLN A 9 17.39 9.43 -19.92
CA GLN A 9 16.67 8.44 -19.14
C GLN A 9 15.93 9.19 -18.04
N ARG A 10 14.62 9.37 -18.23
CA ARG A 10 13.73 9.86 -17.17
C ARG A 10 13.65 8.74 -16.13
N PRO A 11 13.93 9.00 -14.84
CA PRO A 11 13.64 8.01 -13.82
C PRO A 11 12.11 7.91 -13.74
N GLY A 12 11.56 6.82 -14.28
CA GLY A 12 10.18 6.46 -14.05
C GLY A 12 10.03 6.09 -12.59
N GLY A 13 9.74 7.09 -11.73
CA GLY A 13 9.31 6.83 -10.37
C GLY A 13 8.12 5.88 -10.41
N SER A 14 8.16 4.81 -9.62
CA SER A 14 7.08 3.82 -9.52
C SER A 14 5.74 4.51 -9.35
N THR A 15 4.93 4.58 -10.40
CA THR A 15 3.60 5.20 -10.39
C THR A 15 2.55 4.34 -9.67
N GLY A 16 2.95 3.20 -9.11
CA GLY A 16 2.12 2.32 -8.31
C GLY A 16 2.15 2.64 -6.82
N VAL A 17 1.09 2.24 -6.11
CA VAL A 17 1.03 2.30 -4.64
C VAL A 17 2.16 1.43 -4.07
N SER A 18 2.97 1.99 -3.18
CA SER A 18 4.06 1.25 -2.53
C SER A 18 3.54 0.28 -1.47
N ASP A 19 4.28 -0.80 -1.24
CA ASP A 19 3.96 -1.78 -0.18
C ASP A 19 3.90 -1.12 1.20
N GLU A 20 4.76 -0.12 1.44
CA GLU A 20 4.74 0.68 2.67
C GLU A 20 3.42 1.45 2.84
N ALA A 21 2.87 2.01 1.76
CA ALA A 21 1.59 2.70 1.80
C ALA A 21 0.44 1.74 2.13
N VAL A 22 0.44 0.55 1.54
CA VAL A 22 -0.53 -0.52 1.85
C VAL A 22 -0.45 -0.91 3.33
N PHE A 23 0.78 -1.13 3.84
CA PHE A 23 1.00 -1.49 5.23
C PHE A 23 0.52 -0.41 6.21
N LYS A 24 0.85 0.86 5.95
CA LYS A 24 0.44 2.00 6.79
C LYS A 24 -1.07 2.15 6.84
N VAL A 25 -1.75 2.12 5.69
CA VAL A 25 -3.22 2.24 5.61
C VAL A 25 -3.90 1.07 6.28
N ALA A 26 -3.45 -0.17 6.06
CA ALA A 26 -4.00 -1.34 6.73
C ALA A 26 -3.91 -1.22 8.26
N LYS A 27 -2.75 -0.76 8.76
CA LYS A 27 -2.53 -0.54 10.19
C LYS A 27 -3.49 0.52 10.75
N GLU A 28 -3.61 1.65 10.06
CA GLU A 28 -4.49 2.75 10.50
C GLU A 28 -5.96 2.33 10.58
N ILE A 29 -6.46 1.57 9.59
CA ILE A 29 -7.84 1.07 9.59
C ILE A 29 -8.10 0.16 10.80
N VAL A 30 -7.23 -0.83 11.05
CA VAL A 30 -7.43 -1.79 12.15
C VAL A 30 -7.29 -1.12 13.51
N VAL A 31 -6.28 -0.26 13.70
CA VAL A 31 -6.12 0.51 14.94
C VAL A 31 -7.33 1.40 15.18
N LYS A 32 -7.88 2.05 14.14
CA LYS A 32 -9.09 2.86 14.27
C LYS A 32 -10.29 2.05 14.75
N PHE A 33 -10.47 0.82 14.24
CA PHE A 33 -11.54 -0.06 14.72
C PHE A 33 -11.35 -0.46 16.19
N ILE A 34 -10.12 -0.64 16.65
CA ILE A 34 -9.83 -0.89 18.07
C ILE A 34 -10.14 0.35 18.92
N GLU A 35 -9.69 1.53 18.49
CA GLU A 35 -9.93 2.81 19.20
C GLU A 35 -11.41 3.10 19.40
N VAL A 36 -12.25 2.77 18.41
CA VAL A 36 -13.71 2.99 18.47
C VAL A 36 -14.49 1.79 19.03
N GLY A 37 -13.79 0.77 19.54
CA GLY A 37 -14.40 -0.39 20.21
C GLY A 37 -15.14 -1.36 19.30
N ARG A 38 -14.79 -1.42 18.02
CA ARG A 38 -15.35 -2.35 17.02
C ARG A 38 -14.54 -3.61 16.82
N LEU A 39 -13.28 -3.60 17.24
CA LEU A 39 -12.39 -4.75 17.33
C LEU A 39 -11.65 -4.71 18.67
N THR A 40 -11.21 -5.87 19.15
CA THR A 40 -10.31 -5.97 20.30
C THR A 40 -8.85 -6.09 19.84
N PRO A 41 -7.87 -5.76 20.69
CA PRO A 41 -6.45 -5.98 20.37
C PRO A 41 -6.10 -7.45 20.07
N ALA A 42 -6.84 -8.41 20.62
CA ALA A 42 -6.62 -9.84 20.38
C ALA A 42 -6.96 -10.26 18.94
N GLU A 43 -7.89 -9.55 18.30
CA GLU A 43 -8.32 -9.79 16.92
C GLU A 43 -7.44 -9.08 15.87
N PHE A 44 -6.43 -8.33 16.32
CA PHE A 44 -5.60 -7.49 15.44
C PHE A 44 -4.93 -8.31 14.33
N ASP A 45 -4.26 -9.41 14.67
CA ASP A 45 -3.42 -10.15 13.72
C ASP A 45 -4.24 -10.77 12.57
N GLU A 46 -5.39 -11.36 12.89
CA GLU A 46 -6.29 -11.91 11.88
C GLU A 46 -6.88 -10.79 11.02
N THR A 47 -7.42 -9.74 11.66
CA THR A 47 -8.12 -8.67 10.94
C THR A 47 -7.16 -7.84 10.09
N PHE A 48 -5.94 -7.60 10.56
CA PHE A 48 -4.90 -6.91 9.80
C PHE A 48 -4.56 -7.66 8.51
N ARG A 49 -4.39 -8.99 8.56
CA ARG A 49 -4.12 -9.79 7.36
C ARG A 49 -5.26 -9.70 6.35
N GLN A 50 -6.51 -9.72 6.82
CA GLN A 50 -7.69 -9.58 5.96
C GLN A 50 -7.76 -8.20 5.29
N VAL A 51 -7.60 -7.12 6.06
CA VAL A 51 -7.61 -5.74 5.57
C VAL A 51 -6.45 -5.49 4.61
N TYR A 52 -5.23 -5.90 4.98
CA TYR A 52 -4.04 -5.78 4.13
C TYR A 52 -4.27 -6.46 2.77
N ALA A 53 -4.72 -7.72 2.78
CA ALA A 53 -4.98 -8.46 1.54
C ALA A 53 -6.10 -7.81 0.70
N SER A 54 -7.11 -7.20 1.33
CA SER A 54 -8.18 -6.49 0.63
C SER A 54 -7.67 -5.23 -0.09
N ILE A 55 -6.83 -4.43 0.58
CA ILE A 55 -6.22 -3.24 -0.01
C ILE A 55 -5.26 -3.65 -1.11
N GLU A 56 -4.41 -4.64 -0.84
CA GLU A 56 -3.43 -5.15 -1.79
C GLU A 56 -4.08 -5.59 -3.11
N ARG A 57 -5.13 -6.43 -3.04
CA ARG A 57 -5.90 -6.84 -4.23
C ARG A 57 -6.46 -5.65 -5.00
N THR A 58 -6.97 -4.66 -4.28
CA THR A 58 -7.56 -3.45 -4.88
C THR A 58 -6.52 -2.62 -5.62
N VAL A 59 -5.35 -2.40 -5.04
CA VAL A 59 -4.31 -1.53 -5.63
C VAL A 59 -3.46 -2.23 -6.69
N ARG A 60 -3.41 -3.57 -6.65
CA ARG A 60 -2.70 -4.39 -7.63
C ARG A 60 -3.60 -4.92 -8.75
N GLY A 61 -4.93 -4.81 -8.61
CA GLY A 61 -5.91 -5.29 -9.59
C GLY A 61 -6.02 -6.81 -9.66
N GLN A 62 -5.98 -7.49 -8.50
CA GLN A 62 -6.04 -8.95 -8.36
C GLN A 62 -7.39 -9.43 -7.83
#